data_AF-H8GVD4-F1
#
_entry.id   AF-H8GVD4-F1
#
_cell.length_a   1.000
_cell.length_b   1.000
_cell.length_c   1.000
_cell.angle_alpha   90.00
_cell.angle_beta   90.00
_cell.angle_gamma   90.00
#
_symmetry.space_group_name_H-M   'P 1'
#
loop_
_entity.id
_entity.type
_entity.pdbx_description
1 polymer ?
#
loop_
_entity_poly.entity_id
_entity_poly.type
_entity_poly.pdbx_seq_one_letter_code
_entity_poly.pdbx_strand_id
1 'polypeptide(L)'
;MTSSLSPVSSAGTDLRRRSDRLQSWLTQLIWLYGLFSILGLLGVGGAVVALLAVSGLPGADAPGGPLLVALVLASGLLVLVSLVLYVLAIRAAKRALAGAAEAGEGRVSPTLDQDVRRLNAWLTLGQWGTLVGAVLGLLFGVVTSRMAGALSSDAQVPSTFVLFGGLIGNLPTIVLTWLILASVKRFFSHVSLRARGSQQPVGPAAGAASGWLMFVYVFLWIAVGLSALSLLPALLLPAALGSERGADAAVGAGGLFALVAAFLALFGWLYSLLLRLVGHSRLFALEVAAQLDQPRTGEAAPLPDPWLNIPDPR
;
A
#
# COMPACT_ATOMS: atom_id res chain seq x y z
N MET A 1 42.55 -0.49 34.80
CA MET A 1 41.60 0.52 34.32
C MET A 1 41.37 0.30 32.83
N THR A 2 40.50 -0.62 32.48
CA THR A 2 40.08 -0.89 31.10
C THR A 2 38.73 -0.22 30.90
N SER A 3 38.73 0.88 30.14
CA SER A 3 37.52 1.57 29.73
C SER A 3 36.75 0.67 28.77
N SER A 4 35.70 0.01 29.27
CA SER A 4 34.72 -0.70 28.46
C SER A 4 33.87 0.34 27.73
N LEU A 5 34.32 0.71 26.53
CA LEU A 5 33.54 1.52 25.59
C LEU A 5 32.19 0.84 25.37
N SER A 6 31.14 1.52 25.83
CA SER A 6 29.78 0.98 25.91
C SER A 6 29.22 0.77 24.48
N PRO A 7 28.90 -0.47 24.06
CA PRO A 7 28.35 -0.77 22.73
C PRO A 7 26.93 -0.21 22.48
N VAL A 8 26.39 0.56 23.41
CA VAL A 8 25.01 1.06 23.39
C VAL A 8 24.82 2.25 22.42
N SER A 9 25.89 2.99 22.08
CA SER A 9 25.74 4.18 21.22
C SER A 9 25.53 3.85 19.74
N SER A 10 26.03 2.72 19.24
CA SER A 10 25.90 2.34 17.81
C SER A 10 24.48 1.89 17.47
N ALA A 11 23.85 1.09 18.33
CA ALA A 11 22.50 0.56 18.09
C ALA A 11 21.42 1.65 18.03
N GLY A 12 21.51 2.70 18.85
CA GLY A 12 20.60 3.84 18.79
C GLY A 12 20.75 4.64 17.49
N THR A 13 21.98 4.85 17.02
CA THR A 13 22.22 5.59 15.76
C THR A 13 21.68 4.87 14.52
N ASP A 14 21.67 3.54 14.53
CA ASP A 14 21.14 2.73 13.42
C ASP A 14 19.61 2.79 13.34
N LEU A 15 18.91 2.80 14.49
CA LEU A 15 17.45 2.88 14.54
C LEU A 15 16.94 4.22 13.99
N ARG A 16 17.55 5.33 14.41
CA ARG A 16 17.28 6.69 13.89
C ARG A 16 17.43 6.74 12.37
N ARG A 17 18.58 6.29 11.87
CA ARG A 17 18.91 6.30 10.44
C ARG A 17 17.90 5.48 9.62
N ARG A 18 17.41 4.37 10.15
CA ARG A 18 16.39 3.54 9.49
C ARG A 18 15.01 4.20 9.50
N SER A 19 14.62 4.81 10.62
CA SER A 19 13.41 5.63 10.69
C SER A 19 13.43 6.76 9.67
N ASP A 20 14.55 7.49 9.56
CA ASP A 20 14.71 8.58 8.59
C ASP A 20 14.60 8.10 7.13
N ARG A 21 15.19 6.94 6.82
CA ARG A 21 15.05 6.31 5.49
C ARG A 21 13.61 5.92 5.18
N LEU A 22 12.92 5.28 6.14
CA LEU A 22 11.50 4.92 5.99
C LEU A 22 10.64 6.16 5.78
N GLN A 23 10.88 7.22 6.54
CA GLN A 23 10.19 8.50 6.39
C GLN A 23 10.44 9.17 5.02
N SER A 24 11.67 9.05 4.50
CA SER A 24 12.02 9.52 3.16
C SER A 24 11.28 8.75 2.08
N TRP A 25 11.24 7.41 2.15
CA TRP A 25 10.50 6.59 1.18
C TRP A 25 8.99 6.79 1.27
N LEU A 26 8.43 6.97 2.47
CA LEU A 26 7.04 7.36 2.63
C LEU A 26 6.74 8.72 1.96
N THR A 27 7.70 9.64 1.97
CA THR A 27 7.56 10.94 1.27
C THR A 27 7.62 10.75 -0.24
N GLN A 28 8.54 9.93 -0.74
CA GLN A 28 8.58 9.55 -2.16
C GLN A 28 7.28 8.86 -2.62
N LEU A 29 6.68 8.05 -1.75
CA LEU A 29 5.39 7.41 -2.01
C LEU A 29 4.23 8.42 -2.09
N ILE A 30 4.25 9.49 -1.27
CA ILE A 30 3.31 10.62 -1.43
C ILE A 30 3.46 11.26 -2.81
N TRP A 31 4.70 11.56 -3.23
CA TRP A 31 4.95 12.19 -4.53
C TRP A 31 4.46 11.31 -5.68
N LEU A 32 4.75 10.02 -5.61
CA LEU A 32 4.35 9.06 -6.63
C LEU A 32 2.83 8.89 -6.69
N TYR A 33 2.16 8.78 -5.53
CA TYR A 33 0.71 8.73 -5.47
C TYR A 33 0.06 10.04 -5.95
N GLY A 34 0.67 11.18 -5.65
CA GLY A 34 0.27 12.49 -6.17
C GLY A 34 0.38 12.56 -7.70
N LEU A 35 1.49 12.07 -8.26
CA LEU A 35 1.67 11.96 -9.70
C LEU A 35 0.61 11.07 -10.35
N PHE A 36 0.37 9.86 -9.81
CA PHE A 36 -0.70 8.99 -10.29
C PHE A 36 -2.09 9.63 -10.18
N SER A 37 -2.34 10.40 -9.12
CA SER A 37 -3.60 11.11 -8.95
C SER A 37 -3.77 12.22 -9.99
N ILE A 38 -2.71 12.98 -10.29
CA ILE A 38 -2.73 14.00 -11.36
C ILE A 38 -2.99 13.35 -12.72
N LEU A 39 -2.26 12.27 -13.04
CA LEU A 39 -2.47 11.52 -14.28
C LEU A 39 -3.89 10.95 -14.37
N GLY A 40 -4.41 10.42 -13.26
CA GLY A 40 -5.79 9.94 -13.16
C GLY A 40 -6.81 11.05 -13.40
N LEU A 41 -6.62 12.24 -12.82
CA LEU A 41 -7.48 13.39 -13.02
C LEU A 41 -7.43 13.93 -14.45
N LEU A 42 -6.25 13.92 -15.09
CA LEU A 42 -6.13 14.23 -16.52
C LEU A 42 -6.91 13.21 -17.37
N GLY A 43 -6.82 11.92 -17.03
CA GLY A 43 -7.60 10.86 -17.67
C GLY A 43 -9.11 11.05 -17.49
N VAL A 44 -9.56 11.40 -16.28
CA VAL A 44 -10.96 11.76 -15.98
C VAL A 44 -11.41 12.97 -16.81
N GLY A 45 -10.61 14.04 -16.85
CA GLY A 45 -10.90 15.22 -17.65
C GLY A 45 -11.02 14.91 -19.14
N GLY A 46 -10.08 14.11 -19.68
CA GLY A 46 -10.13 13.64 -21.07
C GLY A 46 -11.37 12.78 -21.35
N ALA A 47 -11.75 11.89 -20.43
CA ALA A 47 -12.96 11.08 -20.55
C ALA A 47 -14.24 11.93 -20.55
N VAL A 48 -14.32 12.96 -19.70
CA VAL A 48 -15.46 13.90 -19.71
C VAL A 48 -15.54 14.64 -21.05
N VAL A 49 -14.43 15.18 -21.54
CA VAL A 49 -14.40 15.88 -22.83
C VAL A 49 -14.82 14.96 -23.97
N ALA A 50 -14.31 13.72 -23.99
CA ALA A 50 -14.69 12.74 -25.00
C ALA A 50 -16.19 12.38 -24.92
N LEU A 51 -16.74 12.18 -23.72
CA LEU A 51 -18.16 11.89 -23.52
C LEU A 51 -19.05 13.08 -23.94
N LEU A 52 -18.63 14.31 -23.66
CA LEU A 52 -19.34 15.51 -24.09
C LEU A 52 -19.26 15.70 -25.61
N ALA A 53 -18.12 15.40 -26.23
CA ALA A 53 -17.97 15.47 -27.68
C ALA A 53 -18.84 14.42 -28.40
N VAL A 54 -18.90 13.19 -27.87
CA VAL A 54 -19.71 12.10 -28.44
C VAL A 54 -21.21 12.37 -28.28
N SER A 55 -21.63 12.95 -27.14
CA SER A 55 -23.05 13.32 -26.92
C SER A 55 -23.52 14.52 -27.74
N GLY A 56 -22.60 15.30 -28.32
CA GLY A 56 -22.93 16.38 -29.27
C GLY A 56 -23.15 15.92 -30.71
N LEU A 57 -22.93 14.63 -31.02
CA LEU A 57 -23.11 14.11 -32.38
C LEU A 57 -24.61 13.89 -32.70
N PRO A 58 -25.10 14.30 -33.88
CA PRO A 58 -26.50 14.10 -34.26
C PRO A 58 -26.83 12.60 -34.30
N GLY A 59 -27.85 12.18 -33.55
CA GLY A 59 -28.25 10.78 -33.38
C GLY A 59 -27.69 10.06 -32.15
N ALA A 60 -26.87 10.73 -31.34
CA ALA A 60 -26.28 10.18 -30.11
C ALA A 60 -27.17 10.36 -28.86
N ASP A 61 -28.50 10.21 -29.01
CA ASP A 61 -29.45 10.15 -27.88
C ASP A 61 -29.36 8.78 -27.17
N ALA A 62 -28.15 8.41 -26.76
CA ALA A 62 -27.94 7.19 -25.99
C ALA A 62 -28.45 7.43 -24.54
N PRO A 63 -29.50 6.70 -24.10
CA PRO A 63 -29.96 6.80 -22.72
C PRO A 63 -28.82 6.36 -21.78
N GLY A 64 -28.25 7.31 -21.03
CA GLY A 64 -27.16 7.04 -20.06
C GLY A 64 -25.97 7.99 -20.12
N GLY A 65 -25.85 8.86 -21.12
CA GLY A 65 -24.74 9.84 -21.23
C GLY A 65 -24.53 10.71 -19.97
N PRO A 66 -25.57 11.36 -19.42
CA PRO A 66 -25.44 12.16 -18.20
C PRO A 66 -25.01 11.35 -16.98
N LEU A 67 -25.46 10.10 -16.87
CA LEU A 67 -25.06 9.19 -15.77
C LEU A 67 -23.58 8.82 -15.87
N LEU A 68 -23.07 8.56 -17.08
CA LEU A 68 -21.65 8.26 -17.30
C LEU A 68 -20.77 9.48 -16.95
N VAL A 69 -21.16 10.68 -17.40
CA VAL A 69 -20.43 11.91 -17.04
C VAL A 69 -20.44 12.11 -15.53
N ALA A 70 -21.58 11.90 -14.86
CA ALA A 70 -21.66 11.99 -13.40
C ALA A 70 -20.78 10.94 -12.69
N LEU A 71 -20.75 9.70 -13.17
CA LEU A 71 -19.89 8.63 -12.63
C LEU A 71 -18.40 8.94 -12.82
N VAL A 72 -18.02 9.50 -13.96
CA VAL A 72 -16.64 9.92 -14.25
C VAL A 72 -16.23 11.11 -13.37
N LEU A 73 -17.11 12.09 -13.16
CA LEU A 73 -16.84 13.19 -12.22
C LEU A 73 -16.77 12.70 -10.77
N ALA A 74 -17.66 11.79 -10.37
CA ALA A 74 -17.64 11.18 -9.05
C ALA A 74 -16.35 10.38 -8.81
N SER A 75 -15.84 9.67 -9.82
CA SER A 75 -14.56 8.97 -9.72
C SER A 75 -13.38 9.94 -9.58
N GLY A 76 -13.39 11.07 -10.30
CA GLY A 76 -12.42 12.16 -10.11
C GLY A 76 -12.43 12.73 -8.69
N LEU A 77 -13.62 12.97 -8.12
CA LEU A 77 -13.75 13.41 -6.73
C LEU A 77 -13.22 12.35 -5.74
N LEU A 78 -13.52 11.07 -5.99
CA LEU A 78 -13.00 9.97 -5.17
C LEU A 78 -11.46 9.90 -5.21
N VAL A 79 -10.84 10.16 -6.36
CA VAL A 79 -9.37 10.25 -6.47
C VAL A 79 -8.81 11.36 -5.59
N LEU A 80 -9.42 12.56 -5.61
CA LEU A 80 -9.01 13.69 -4.78
C LEU A 80 -9.16 13.39 -3.28
N VAL A 81 -10.31 12.84 -2.88
CA VAL A 81 -10.55 12.44 -1.49
C VAL A 81 -9.52 11.39 -1.07
N SER A 82 -9.31 10.36 -1.90
CA SER A 82 -8.33 9.31 -1.65
C SER A 82 -6.92 9.86 -1.47
N LEU A 83 -6.50 10.83 -2.30
CA LEU A 83 -5.21 11.52 -2.17
C LEU A 83 -5.06 12.23 -0.82
N VAL A 84 -6.08 12.99 -0.40
CA VAL A 84 -6.05 13.68 0.89
C VAL A 84 -5.95 12.67 2.04
N LEU A 85 -6.79 11.63 2.05
CA LEU A 85 -6.76 10.59 3.07
C LEU A 85 -5.41 9.87 3.11
N TYR A 86 -4.82 9.59 1.94
CA TYR A 86 -3.53 8.94 1.81
C TYR A 86 -2.38 9.77 2.38
N VAL A 87 -2.34 11.07 2.06
CA VAL A 87 -1.35 12.01 2.61
C VAL A 87 -1.46 12.10 4.13
N LEU A 88 -2.68 12.16 4.66
CA LEU A 88 -2.92 12.20 6.11
C LEU A 88 -2.49 10.91 6.81
N ALA A 89 -2.80 9.75 6.22
CA ALA A 89 -2.38 8.46 6.73
C ALA A 89 -0.84 8.32 6.77
N ILE A 90 -0.14 8.74 5.70
CA ILE A 90 1.32 8.70 5.67
C ILE A 90 1.91 9.66 6.71
N ARG A 91 1.36 10.87 6.88
CA ARG A 91 1.82 11.80 7.92
C ARG A 91 1.67 11.20 9.32
N ALA A 92 0.57 10.51 9.60
CA ALA A 92 0.37 9.80 10.86
C ALA A 92 1.40 8.67 11.04
N ALA A 93 1.65 7.88 9.98
CA ALA A 93 2.65 6.81 10.00
C ALA A 93 4.07 7.35 10.27
N LYS A 94 4.48 8.45 9.62
CA LYS A 94 5.79 9.08 9.86
C LYS A 94 5.97 9.50 11.32
N ARG A 95 4.94 10.10 11.94
CA ARG A 95 4.99 10.52 13.36
C ARG A 95 5.09 9.31 14.30
N ALA A 96 4.29 8.27 14.05
CA ALA A 96 4.34 7.04 14.84
C ALA A 96 5.70 6.33 14.71
N LEU A 97 6.30 6.30 13.51
CA LEU A 97 7.64 5.75 13.28
C LEU A 97 8.73 6.55 14.01
N ALA A 98 8.66 7.88 13.98
CA ALA A 98 9.58 8.74 14.71
C ALA A 98 9.48 8.49 16.23
N GLY A 99 8.25 8.48 16.77
CA GLY A 99 8.02 8.23 18.19
C GLY A 99 8.44 6.81 18.63
N ALA A 100 8.24 5.80 17.78
CA ALA A 100 8.70 4.44 18.05
C ALA A 100 10.23 4.32 18.05
N ALA A 101 10.91 5.04 17.15
CA ALA A 101 12.37 5.10 17.13
C ALA A 101 12.93 5.78 18.38
N GLU A 102 12.33 6.92 18.78
CA GLU A 102 12.71 7.61 20.02
C GLU A 102 12.48 6.72 21.25
N ALA A 103 11.36 5.99 21.30
CA ALA A 103 11.07 5.06 22.38
C ALA A 103 12.11 3.92 22.47
N GLY A 104 12.55 3.37 21.33
CA GLY A 104 13.61 2.36 21.27
C GLY A 104 14.94 2.88 21.82
N GLU A 105 15.26 4.14 21.56
CA GLU A 105 16.44 4.84 22.11
C GLU A 105 16.29 5.23 23.60
N GLY A 106 15.21 4.85 24.26
CA GLY A 106 14.93 5.19 25.66
C GLY A 106 14.38 6.60 25.88
N ARG A 107 14.04 7.34 24.81
CA ARG A 107 13.42 8.68 24.88
C ARG A 107 11.92 8.58 24.64
N VAL A 108 11.12 8.76 25.68
CA VAL A 108 9.67 8.69 25.56
C VAL A 108 9.10 10.03 25.12
N SER A 109 8.65 10.11 23.86
CA SER A 109 7.94 11.29 23.36
C SER A 109 6.56 11.43 24.03
N PRO A 110 6.17 12.64 24.50
CA PRO A 110 4.88 12.86 25.15
C PRO A 110 3.69 12.64 24.20
N THR A 111 3.90 12.74 22.88
CA THR A 111 2.84 12.59 21.88
C THR A 111 2.68 11.17 21.34
N LEU A 112 3.56 10.23 21.71
CA LEU A 112 3.61 8.88 21.14
C LEU A 112 2.24 8.19 21.10
N ASP A 113 1.51 8.18 22.21
CA ASP A 113 0.19 7.56 22.28
C ASP A 113 -0.86 8.25 21.43
N GLN A 114 -0.79 9.57 21.29
CA GLN A 114 -1.70 10.29 20.42
C GLN A 114 -1.41 9.95 18.96
N ASP A 115 -0.14 9.86 18.60
CA ASP A 115 0.29 9.53 17.25
C ASP A 115 -0.01 8.07 16.89
N VAL A 116 0.19 7.12 17.81
CA VAL A 116 -0.21 5.71 17.65
C VAL A 116 -1.73 5.58 17.54
N ARG A 117 -2.52 6.29 18.36
CA ARG A 117 -3.99 6.29 18.25
C ARG A 117 -4.47 6.86 16.91
N ARG A 118 -3.87 7.96 16.45
CA ARG A 118 -4.16 8.55 15.13
C ARG A 118 -3.81 7.58 14.01
N LEU A 119 -2.65 6.93 14.07
CA LEU A 119 -2.28 5.90 13.10
C LEU A 119 -3.28 4.74 13.12
N ASN A 120 -3.64 4.21 14.28
CA ASN A 120 -4.60 3.12 14.40
C ASN A 120 -5.98 3.49 13.85
N ALA A 121 -6.43 4.74 14.01
CA ALA A 121 -7.66 5.24 13.40
C ALA A 121 -7.56 5.21 11.87
N TRP A 122 -6.46 5.69 11.29
CA TRP A 122 -6.20 5.63 9.84
C TRP A 122 -6.12 4.20 9.31
N LEU A 123 -5.45 3.29 10.02
CA LEU A 123 -5.38 1.88 9.62
C LEU A 123 -6.76 1.22 9.67
N THR A 124 -7.60 1.59 10.64
CA THR A 124 -8.99 1.11 10.73
C THR A 124 -9.83 1.67 9.57
N LEU A 125 -9.66 2.95 9.25
CA LEU A 125 -10.30 3.54 8.07
C LEU A 125 -9.83 2.84 6.78
N GLY A 126 -8.56 2.46 6.69
CA GLY A 126 -8.03 1.65 5.59
C GLY A 126 -8.68 0.26 5.50
N GLN A 127 -8.92 -0.42 6.63
CA GLN A 127 -9.64 -1.69 6.67
C GLN A 127 -11.07 -1.55 6.11
N TRP A 128 -11.80 -0.52 6.52
CA TRP A 128 -13.12 -0.24 5.95
C TRP A 128 -13.04 0.21 4.50
N GLY A 129 -12.00 0.95 4.13
CA GLY A 129 -11.74 1.40 2.76
C GLY A 129 -11.58 0.25 1.78
N THR A 130 -10.93 -0.87 2.16
CA THR A 130 -10.84 -2.04 1.27
C THR A 130 -12.19 -2.71 1.06
N LEU A 131 -13.03 -2.77 2.09
CA LEU A 131 -14.38 -3.32 1.98
C LEU A 131 -15.29 -2.43 1.13
N VAL A 132 -15.28 -1.12 1.40
CA VAL A 132 -16.03 -0.13 0.60
C VAL A 132 -15.54 -0.14 -0.86
N GLY A 133 -14.23 -0.20 -1.09
CA GLY A 133 -13.65 -0.30 -2.42
C GLY A 133 -14.09 -1.57 -3.16
N ALA A 134 -14.11 -2.73 -2.49
CA ALA A 134 -14.61 -3.97 -3.07
C ALA A 134 -16.10 -3.89 -3.41
N VAL A 135 -16.92 -3.34 -2.52
CA VAL A 135 -18.36 -3.12 -2.77
C VAL A 135 -18.58 -2.18 -3.95
N LEU A 136 -17.88 -1.04 -3.99
CA LEU A 136 -17.96 -0.09 -5.09
C LEU A 136 -17.49 -0.70 -6.41
N GLY A 137 -16.41 -1.48 -6.39
CA GLY A 137 -15.92 -2.20 -7.57
C GLY A 137 -16.92 -3.23 -8.09
N LEU A 138 -17.58 -3.98 -7.20
CA LEU A 138 -18.66 -4.91 -7.55
C LEU A 138 -19.86 -4.17 -8.15
N LEU A 139 -20.32 -3.10 -7.51
CA LEU A 139 -21.43 -2.28 -8.00
C LEU A 139 -21.11 -1.68 -9.36
N PHE A 140 -19.90 -1.15 -9.53
CA PHE A 140 -19.43 -0.60 -10.80
C PHE A 140 -19.38 -1.69 -11.88
N GLY A 141 -18.86 -2.88 -11.56
CA GLY A 141 -18.87 -4.05 -12.45
C GLY A 141 -20.28 -4.42 -12.89
N VAL A 142 -21.23 -4.50 -11.96
CA VAL A 142 -22.64 -4.80 -12.28
C VAL A 142 -23.27 -3.74 -13.18
N VAL A 143 -23.08 -2.45 -12.86
CA VAL A 143 -23.63 -1.35 -13.66
C VAL A 143 -23.04 -1.37 -15.07
N THR A 144 -21.72 -1.49 -15.19
CA THR A 144 -21.04 -1.53 -16.49
C THR A 144 -21.43 -2.76 -17.31
N SER A 145 -21.53 -3.94 -16.71
CA SER A 145 -22.01 -5.15 -17.41
C SER A 145 -23.46 -5.00 -17.89
N ARG A 146 -24.35 -4.39 -17.09
CA ARG A 146 -25.73 -4.13 -17.53
C ARG A 146 -25.82 -3.12 -18.66
N MET A 147 -25.00 -2.07 -18.63
CA MET A 147 -24.93 -1.10 -19.72
C MET A 147 -24.36 -1.74 -20.99
N ALA A 148 -23.30 -2.55 -20.89
CA ALA A 148 -22.75 -3.29 -22.02
C ALA A 148 -23.78 -4.26 -22.63
N GLY A 149 -24.51 -5.01 -21.80
CA GLY A 149 -25.56 -5.91 -22.26
C GLY A 149 -26.81 -5.22 -22.83
N ALA A 150 -27.00 -3.93 -22.56
CA ALA A 150 -28.02 -3.10 -23.21
C ALA A 150 -27.56 -2.58 -24.59
N LEU A 151 -26.24 -2.49 -24.82
CA LEU A 151 -25.64 -2.02 -26.06
C LEU A 151 -25.31 -3.18 -27.03
N SER A 152 -25.11 -4.41 -26.53
CA SER A 152 -24.92 -5.60 -27.34
C SER A 152 -25.59 -6.84 -26.72
N SER A 153 -26.39 -7.55 -27.53
CA SER A 153 -27.10 -8.77 -27.11
C SER A 153 -26.17 -9.94 -26.79
N ASP A 154 -24.95 -9.94 -27.36
CA ASP A 154 -24.02 -11.08 -27.32
C ASP A 154 -23.07 -11.09 -26.11
N ALA A 155 -23.05 -10.03 -25.29
CA ALA A 155 -22.09 -9.86 -24.19
C ALA A 155 -22.75 -9.84 -22.79
N GLN A 156 -23.86 -10.57 -22.60
CA GLN A 156 -24.49 -10.66 -21.28
C GLN A 156 -23.76 -11.66 -20.39
N VAL A 157 -22.73 -11.19 -19.68
CA VAL A 157 -22.22 -11.92 -18.51
C VAL A 157 -23.29 -11.86 -17.41
N PRO A 158 -23.76 -13.00 -16.89
CA PRO A 158 -24.75 -13.00 -15.82
C PRO A 158 -24.26 -12.18 -14.63
N SER A 159 -25.07 -11.21 -14.17
CA SER A 159 -24.70 -10.35 -13.04
C SER A 159 -24.37 -11.13 -11.77
N THR A 160 -24.95 -12.32 -11.59
CA THR A 160 -24.61 -13.28 -10.53
C THR A 160 -23.17 -13.76 -10.64
N PHE A 161 -22.66 -14.02 -11.85
CA PHE A 161 -21.27 -14.45 -12.06
C PHE A 161 -20.28 -13.32 -11.73
N VAL A 162 -20.60 -12.08 -12.10
CA VAL A 162 -19.80 -10.89 -11.74
C VAL A 162 -19.76 -10.71 -10.21
N LEU A 163 -20.90 -10.88 -9.54
CA LEU A 163 -20.99 -10.79 -8.08
C LEU A 163 -20.21 -11.90 -7.37
N PHE A 164 -20.45 -13.17 -7.72
CA PHE A 164 -19.77 -14.30 -7.08
C PHE A 164 -18.27 -14.32 -7.40
N GLY A 165 -17.89 -14.11 -8.66
CA GLY A 165 -16.49 -14.05 -9.09
C GLY A 165 -15.74 -12.90 -8.41
N GLY A 166 -16.36 -11.72 -8.34
CA GLY A 166 -15.75 -10.59 -7.63
C GLY A 166 -15.70 -10.79 -6.11
N LEU A 167 -16.69 -11.43 -5.49
CA LEU A 167 -16.68 -11.70 -4.05
C LEU A 167 -15.60 -12.71 -3.68
N ILE A 168 -15.54 -13.84 -4.40
CA ILE A 168 -14.53 -14.89 -4.21
C ILE A 168 -13.12 -14.33 -4.50
N GLY A 169 -12.98 -13.49 -5.52
CA GLY A 169 -11.70 -12.87 -5.88
C GLY A 169 -11.21 -11.82 -4.87
N ASN A 170 -12.11 -11.02 -4.30
CA ASN A 170 -11.74 -9.95 -3.37
C ASN A 170 -11.57 -10.40 -1.92
N LEU A 171 -12.28 -11.45 -1.49
CA LEU A 171 -12.24 -11.94 -0.10
C LEU A 171 -10.81 -12.24 0.40
N PRO A 172 -9.96 -13.01 -0.31
CA PRO A 172 -8.59 -13.27 0.12
C PRO A 172 -7.79 -11.98 0.31
N THR A 173 -7.93 -11.03 -0.62
CA THR A 173 -7.25 -9.73 -0.58
C THR A 173 -7.68 -8.90 0.62
N ILE A 174 -8.99 -8.85 0.92
CA ILE A 174 -9.54 -8.15 2.08
C ILE A 174 -9.00 -8.75 3.38
N VAL A 175 -9.11 -10.06 3.53
CA VAL A 175 -8.66 -10.78 4.73
C VAL A 175 -7.17 -10.57 4.97
N LEU A 176 -6.34 -10.76 3.94
CA LEU A 176 -4.90 -10.55 4.04
C LEU A 176 -4.56 -9.11 4.42
N THR A 177 -5.19 -8.14 3.77
CA THR A 177 -4.98 -6.71 4.07
C THR A 177 -5.33 -6.40 5.52
N TRP A 178 -6.44 -6.94 6.01
CA TRP A 178 -6.88 -6.75 7.38
C TRP A 178 -5.94 -7.37 8.41
N LEU A 179 -5.42 -8.58 8.15
CA LEU A 179 -4.45 -9.25 9.01
C LEU A 179 -3.13 -8.46 9.09
N ILE A 180 -2.64 -7.96 7.96
CA ILE A 180 -1.45 -7.09 7.90
C ILE A 180 -1.71 -5.82 8.73
N LEU A 181 -2.81 -5.12 8.47
CA LEU A 181 -3.18 -3.90 9.20
C LEU A 181 -3.32 -4.14 10.70
N ALA A 182 -3.95 -5.25 11.11
CA ALA A 182 -4.10 -5.64 12.51
C ALA A 182 -2.75 -5.91 13.18
N SER A 183 -1.83 -6.59 12.49
CA SER A 183 -0.48 -6.86 13.02
C SER A 183 0.32 -5.57 13.27
N VAL A 184 0.24 -4.61 12.34
CA VAL A 184 0.90 -3.31 12.47
C VAL A 184 0.27 -2.50 13.62
N LYS A 185 -1.07 -2.47 13.73
CA LYS A 185 -1.77 -1.83 14.86
C LYS A 185 -1.33 -2.41 16.20
N ARG A 186 -1.25 -3.74 16.29
CA ARG A 186 -0.83 -4.45 17.50
C ARG A 186 0.61 -4.08 17.86
N PHE A 187 1.53 -4.12 16.90
CA PHE A 187 2.92 -3.72 17.11
C PHE A 187 3.04 -2.30 17.70
N PHE A 188 2.48 -1.29 17.06
CA PHE A 188 2.58 0.09 17.56
C PHE A 188 1.90 0.29 18.93
N SER A 189 0.81 -0.43 19.20
CA SER A 189 0.15 -0.39 20.51
C SER A 189 1.05 -0.97 21.62
N HIS A 190 1.70 -2.11 21.38
CA HIS A 190 2.68 -2.67 22.34
C HIS A 190 3.90 -1.77 22.52
N VAL A 191 4.39 -1.13 21.44
CA VAL A 191 5.46 -0.12 21.54
C VAL A 191 5.05 1.02 22.46
N SER A 192 3.86 1.61 22.29
CA SER A 192 3.39 2.69 23.18
C SER A 192 3.24 2.24 24.64
N LEU A 193 2.72 1.03 24.87
CA LEU A 193 2.55 0.50 26.23
C LEU A 193 3.90 0.23 26.91
N ARG A 194 4.84 -0.41 26.21
CA ARG A 194 6.18 -0.71 26.73
C ARG A 194 6.97 0.57 27.00
N ALA A 195 6.88 1.56 26.12
CA ALA A 195 7.49 2.88 26.31
C ALA A 195 7.02 3.57 27.60
N ARG A 196 5.76 3.35 28.01
CA ARG A 196 5.16 3.90 29.23
C ARG A 196 5.41 3.11 30.51
N GLY A 197 6.21 2.05 30.46
CA GLY A 197 6.53 1.25 31.65
C GLY A 197 5.77 -0.07 31.76
N SER A 198 4.94 -0.45 30.77
CA SER A 198 4.32 -1.78 30.77
C SER A 198 5.39 -2.88 30.69
N GLN A 199 5.16 -4.02 31.36
CA GLN A 199 6.03 -5.19 31.30
C GLN A 199 5.76 -6.11 30.10
N GLN A 200 4.76 -5.79 29.27
CA GLN A 200 4.42 -6.63 28.13
C GLN A 200 5.53 -6.59 27.06
N PRO A 201 6.04 -7.76 26.60
CA PRO A 201 7.06 -7.80 25.57
C PRO A 201 6.50 -7.37 24.21
N VAL A 202 7.31 -6.63 23.45
CA VAL A 202 6.99 -6.13 22.10
C VAL A 202 7.36 -7.17 21.03
N GLY A 203 8.33 -8.03 21.31
CA GLY A 203 8.88 -9.06 20.42
C GLY A 203 7.84 -9.91 19.69
N PRO A 204 6.84 -10.52 20.37
CA PRO A 204 5.82 -11.32 19.69
C PRO A 204 5.01 -10.52 18.67
N ALA A 205 4.68 -9.26 18.99
CA ALA A 205 3.93 -8.39 18.09
C ALA A 205 4.78 -7.93 16.90
N ALA A 206 6.06 -7.62 17.14
CA ALA A 206 7.02 -7.30 16.08
C ALA A 206 7.29 -8.50 15.17
N GLY A 207 7.37 -9.71 15.72
CA GLY A 207 7.51 -10.96 14.97
C GLY A 207 6.32 -11.21 14.05
N ALA A 208 5.10 -11.03 14.54
CA ALA A 208 3.89 -11.15 13.71
C ALA A 208 3.87 -10.13 12.57
N ALA A 209 4.15 -8.85 12.86
CA ALA A 209 4.21 -7.80 11.84
C ALA A 209 5.33 -8.07 10.81
N SER A 210 6.52 -8.49 11.27
CA SER A 210 7.65 -8.91 10.44
C SER A 210 7.30 -10.06 9.51
N GLY A 211 6.58 -11.08 10.00
CA GLY A 211 6.14 -12.23 9.21
C GLY A 211 5.18 -11.82 8.09
N TRP A 212 4.18 -10.99 8.40
CA TRP A 212 3.26 -10.45 7.39
C TRP A 212 3.96 -9.57 6.36
N LEU A 213 4.90 -8.73 6.80
CA LEU A 213 5.71 -7.93 5.88
C LEU A 213 6.57 -8.83 4.97
N MET A 214 7.16 -9.91 5.48
CA MET A 214 7.89 -10.87 4.64
C MET A 214 6.97 -11.55 3.60
N PHE A 215 5.77 -11.95 4.01
CA PHE A 215 4.78 -12.49 3.08
C PHE A 215 4.45 -11.50 1.95
N VAL A 216 4.19 -10.23 2.30
CA VAL A 216 3.96 -9.16 1.32
C VAL A 216 5.17 -8.95 0.41
N TYR A 217 6.39 -9.04 0.95
CA TYR A 217 7.61 -8.91 0.18
C TYR A 217 7.73 -9.99 -0.90
N VAL A 218 7.51 -11.26 -0.53
CA VAL A 218 7.52 -12.38 -1.49
C VAL A 218 6.41 -12.22 -2.53
N PHE A 219 5.21 -11.86 -2.08
CA PHE A 219 4.07 -11.64 -2.97
C PHE A 219 4.32 -10.51 -3.98
N LEU A 220 4.93 -9.39 -3.54
CA LEU A 220 5.34 -8.29 -4.41
C LEU A 220 6.33 -8.75 -5.48
N TRP A 221 7.31 -9.59 -5.15
CA TRP A 221 8.24 -10.15 -6.13
C TRP A 221 7.54 -11.03 -7.17
N ILE A 222 6.60 -11.87 -6.73
CA ILE A 222 5.79 -12.69 -7.65
C ILE A 222 4.95 -11.78 -8.55
N ALA A 223 4.31 -10.76 -7.99
CA ALA A 223 3.50 -9.80 -8.75
C ALA A 223 4.35 -9.03 -9.79
N VAL A 224 5.57 -8.63 -9.44
CA VAL A 224 6.53 -8.02 -10.37
C VAL A 224 6.87 -8.99 -11.50
N GLY A 225 7.18 -10.25 -11.18
CA GLY A 225 7.49 -11.28 -12.18
C GLY A 225 6.33 -11.52 -13.14
N LEU A 226 5.10 -11.68 -12.62
CA LEU A 226 3.90 -11.86 -13.43
C LEU A 226 3.57 -10.63 -14.27
N SER A 227 3.75 -9.43 -13.72
CA SER A 227 3.55 -8.17 -14.47
C SER A 227 4.57 -8.03 -15.60
N ALA A 228 5.84 -8.37 -15.36
CA ALA A 228 6.86 -8.36 -16.40
C ALA A 228 6.52 -9.35 -17.53
N LEU A 229 5.99 -10.52 -17.20
CA LEU A 229 5.56 -11.52 -18.18
C LEU A 229 4.34 -11.05 -18.99
N SER A 230 3.35 -10.40 -18.36
CA SER A 230 2.16 -9.90 -19.06
C SER A 230 2.46 -8.72 -20.00
N LEU A 231 3.59 -8.04 -19.80
CA LEU A 231 4.04 -6.91 -20.62
C LEU A 231 4.92 -7.32 -21.80
N LEU A 232 5.40 -8.57 -21.86
CA LEU A 232 6.18 -9.09 -22.99
C LEU A 232 5.46 -8.93 -24.34
N PRO A 233 4.16 -9.28 -24.50
CA PRO A 233 3.46 -9.10 -25.77
C PRO A 233 3.36 -7.63 -26.21
N ALA A 234 3.18 -6.71 -25.26
CA ALA A 234 3.10 -5.27 -25.53
C ALA A 234 4.45 -4.69 -25.99
N LEU A 235 5.57 -5.26 -25.54
CA LEU A 235 6.91 -4.88 -25.99
C LEU A 235 7.28 -5.51 -27.35
N LEU A 236 6.68 -6.66 -27.69
CA LEU A 236 6.91 -7.36 -28.95
C LEU A 236 6.00 -6.85 -30.09
N LEU A 237 4.83 -6.30 -29.77
CA LEU A 237 3.87 -5.78 -30.76
C LEU A 237 4.45 -4.70 -31.68
N PRO A 238 5.19 -3.68 -31.18
CA PRO A 238 5.83 -2.66 -32.03
C PRO A 238 6.83 -3.25 -33.02
N ALA A 239 7.59 -4.27 -32.60
CA ALA A 239 8.56 -4.95 -33.46
C ALA A 239 7.87 -5.76 -34.57
N ALA A 240 6.73 -6.39 -34.27
CA ALA A 240 5.94 -7.14 -35.24
C ALA A 240 5.13 -6.23 -36.21
N LEU A 241 4.66 -5.07 -35.74
CA LEU A 241 3.88 -4.13 -36.56
C LEU A 241 4.77 -3.23 -37.43
N GLY A 242 5.97 -2.89 -36.95
CA GLY A 242 6.96 -2.08 -37.67
C GLY A 242 7.54 -2.78 -38.90
N SER A 243 7.54 -4.12 -38.94
CA SER A 243 8.01 -4.89 -40.10
C SER A 243 7.00 -4.94 -41.25
N GLU A 244 5.70 -4.71 -41.01
CA GLU A 244 4.65 -4.95 -42.02
C GLU A 244 3.99 -3.68 -42.61
N ARG A 245 3.99 -2.54 -41.92
CA ARG A 245 3.09 -1.40 -42.26
C ARG A 245 3.75 -0.06 -42.60
N GLY A 246 5.07 -0.02 -42.80
CA GLY A 246 5.77 1.20 -43.26
C GLY A 246 5.93 2.31 -42.22
N ALA A 247 6.37 3.50 -42.67
CA ALA A 247 6.88 4.58 -41.81
C ALA A 247 5.84 5.18 -40.83
N ASP A 248 4.58 5.34 -41.23
CA ASP A 248 3.53 5.90 -40.36
C ASP A 248 3.16 4.94 -39.22
N ALA A 249 3.17 3.63 -39.48
CA ALA A 249 3.00 2.61 -38.45
C ALA A 249 4.21 2.56 -37.50
N ALA A 250 5.42 2.86 -37.98
CA ALA A 250 6.63 2.93 -37.15
C ALA A 250 6.59 4.13 -36.18
N VAL A 251 6.07 5.29 -36.59
CA VAL A 251 5.90 6.47 -35.72
C VAL A 251 4.85 6.20 -34.64
N GLY A 252 3.69 5.63 -35.01
CA GLY A 252 2.65 5.23 -34.05
C GLY A 252 3.13 4.16 -33.06
N ALA A 253 3.89 3.17 -33.56
CA ALA A 253 4.50 2.12 -32.73
C ALA A 253 5.58 2.67 -31.78
N GLY A 254 6.38 3.65 -32.22
CA GLY A 254 7.36 4.33 -31.38
C GLY A 254 6.74 5.13 -30.23
N GLY A 255 5.63 5.84 -30.50
CA GLY A 255 4.87 6.54 -29.47
C GLY A 255 4.23 5.60 -28.44
N LEU A 256 3.63 4.50 -28.90
CA LEU A 256 3.10 3.45 -28.02
C LEU A 256 4.20 2.80 -27.18
N PHE A 257 5.35 2.51 -27.78
CA PHE A 257 6.52 1.96 -27.07
C PHE A 257 7.02 2.92 -25.98
N ALA A 258 7.18 4.21 -26.29
CA ALA A 258 7.60 5.21 -25.31
C ALA A 258 6.62 5.33 -24.14
N LEU A 259 5.31 5.28 -24.42
CA LEU A 259 4.27 5.30 -23.39
C LEU A 259 4.32 4.05 -22.52
N VAL A 260 4.41 2.86 -23.11
CA VAL A 260 4.56 1.58 -22.38
C VAL A 260 5.83 1.59 -21.52
N ALA A 261 6.96 2.04 -22.07
CA ALA A 261 8.22 2.16 -21.35
C ALA A 261 8.14 3.14 -20.17
N ALA A 262 7.48 4.29 -20.33
CA ALA A 262 7.26 5.24 -19.26
C ALA A 262 6.39 4.66 -18.15
N PHE A 263 5.31 3.94 -18.50
CA PHE A 263 4.48 3.21 -17.54
C PHE A 263 5.29 2.13 -16.80
N LEU A 264 6.09 1.33 -17.50
CA LEU A 264 6.97 0.33 -16.88
C LEU A 264 7.94 0.98 -15.90
N ALA A 265 8.56 2.11 -16.27
CA ALA A 265 9.50 2.81 -15.41
C ALA A 265 8.80 3.31 -14.13
N LEU A 266 7.60 3.89 -14.26
CA LEU A 266 6.80 4.37 -13.13
C LEU A 266 6.35 3.22 -12.21
N PHE A 267 5.84 2.13 -12.77
CA PHE A 267 5.47 0.94 -11.99
C PHE A 267 6.70 0.27 -11.36
N GLY A 268 7.81 0.17 -12.09
CA GLY A 268 9.08 -0.34 -11.56
C GLY A 268 9.57 0.49 -10.38
N TRP A 269 9.46 1.82 -10.45
CA TRP A 269 9.77 2.70 -9.34
C TRP A 269 8.84 2.48 -8.14
N LEU A 270 7.52 2.39 -8.37
CA LEU A 270 6.54 2.07 -7.33
C LEU A 270 6.88 0.76 -6.61
N TYR A 271 7.04 -0.33 -7.37
CA TYR A 271 7.33 -1.65 -6.82
C TYR A 271 8.68 -1.69 -6.11
N SER A 272 9.71 -1.05 -6.65
CA SER A 272 11.01 -0.92 -5.98
C SER A 272 10.88 -0.23 -4.62
N LEU A 273 10.09 0.84 -4.56
CA LEU A 273 9.86 1.58 -3.33
C LEU A 273 9.05 0.76 -2.31
N LEU A 274 8.01 0.05 -2.75
CA LEU A 274 7.23 -0.85 -1.91
C LEU A 274 8.10 -1.99 -1.33
N LEU A 275 8.93 -2.62 -2.16
CA LEU A 275 9.86 -3.67 -1.71
C LEU A 275 10.85 -3.13 -0.65
N ARG A 276 11.41 -1.93 -0.89
CA ARG A 276 12.29 -1.27 0.09
C ARG A 276 11.57 -0.96 1.39
N LEU A 277 10.37 -0.39 1.32
CA LEU A 277 9.55 -0.08 2.49
C LEU A 277 9.27 -1.34 3.31
N VAL A 278 8.79 -2.41 2.68
CA VAL A 278 8.42 -3.65 3.37
C VAL A 278 9.64 -4.30 4.02
N GLY A 279 10.74 -4.44 3.27
CA GLY A 279 11.97 -5.05 3.76
C GLY A 279 12.57 -4.30 4.96
N HIS A 280 12.59 -2.97 4.91
CA HIS A 280 13.14 -2.17 6.00
C HIS A 280 12.17 -1.97 7.16
N SER A 281 10.86 -1.93 6.91
CA SER A 281 9.85 -1.86 7.99
C SER A 281 9.91 -3.11 8.87
N ARG A 282 10.18 -4.26 8.26
CA ARG A 282 10.43 -5.51 8.98
C ARG A 282 11.62 -5.39 9.93
N LEU A 283 12.77 -4.98 9.40
CA LEU A 283 14.00 -4.88 10.21
C LEU A 283 13.85 -3.83 11.32
N PHE A 284 13.22 -2.70 10.99
CA PHE A 284 12.88 -1.66 11.96
C PHE A 284 12.01 -2.21 13.10
N ALA A 285 10.93 -2.93 12.80
CA ALA A 285 10.05 -3.48 13.83
C ALA A 285 10.78 -4.42 14.80
N LEU A 286 11.66 -5.29 14.27
CA LEU A 286 12.47 -6.20 15.07
C LEU A 286 13.50 -5.46 15.93
N GLU A 287 14.15 -4.43 15.40
CA GLU A 287 15.13 -3.63 16.13
C GLU A 287 14.49 -2.80 17.25
N VAL A 288 13.33 -2.18 16.99
CA VAL A 288 12.56 -1.49 18.03
C VAL A 288 12.22 -2.46 19.16
N ALA A 289 11.73 -3.66 18.84
CA ALA A 289 11.40 -4.65 19.85
C ALA A 289 12.65 -5.12 20.62
N ALA A 290 13.75 -5.39 19.93
CA ALA A 290 15.00 -5.82 20.55
C ALA A 290 15.58 -4.77 21.51
N GLN A 291 15.34 -3.48 21.28
CA GLN A 291 15.74 -2.41 22.20
C GLN A 291 14.75 -2.23 23.36
N LEU A 292 13.45 -2.29 23.09
CA LEU A 292 12.41 -2.10 24.11
C LEU A 292 12.23 -3.30 25.07
N ASP A 293 12.57 -4.51 24.61
CA ASP A 293 12.48 -5.73 25.43
C ASP A 293 13.73 -5.97 26.29
N GLN A 294 14.75 -5.11 26.21
CA GLN A 294 15.89 -5.21 27.13
C GLN A 294 15.44 -4.98 28.58
N PRO A 295 16.00 -5.73 29.56
CA PRO A 295 15.66 -5.54 30.97
C PRO A 295 16.02 -4.12 31.42
N ARG A 296 15.06 -3.37 31.99
CA ARG A 296 15.36 -2.07 32.58
C ARG A 296 16.09 -2.25 33.89
N THR A 297 16.95 -1.28 34.24
CA THR A 297 17.68 -1.28 35.51
C THR A 297 16.67 -1.28 36.67
N GLY A 298 16.64 -2.35 37.47
CA GLY A 298 15.69 -2.54 38.57
C GLY A 298 14.43 -3.35 38.23
N GLU A 299 14.28 -3.82 36.98
CA GLU A 299 13.20 -4.72 36.58
C GLU A 299 13.64 -6.18 36.83
N ALA A 300 12.85 -6.94 37.59
CA ALA A 300 13.10 -8.36 37.80
C ALA A 300 13.08 -9.08 36.44
N ALA A 301 14.01 -10.00 36.21
CA ALA A 301 14.04 -10.80 35.00
C ALA A 301 12.64 -11.43 34.78
N PRO A 302 12.10 -11.44 33.55
CA PRO A 302 10.83 -12.09 33.27
C PRO A 302 10.89 -13.52 33.79
N LEU A 303 9.95 -13.90 34.66
CA LEU A 303 9.82 -15.28 35.11
C LEU A 303 9.71 -16.16 33.86
N PRO A 304 10.59 -17.16 33.68
CA PRO A 304 10.51 -18.06 32.54
C PRO A 304 9.12 -18.69 32.53
N ASP A 305 8.45 -18.60 31.39
CA ASP A 305 7.13 -19.18 31.22
C ASP A 305 7.24 -20.70 31.45
N PRO A 306 6.58 -21.26 32.48
CA PRO A 306 6.73 -22.68 32.84
C PRO A 306 6.26 -23.61 31.71
N TRP A 307 5.51 -23.08 30.74
CA TRP A 307 5.05 -23.82 29.57
C TRP A 307 6.04 -23.84 28.40
N LEU A 308 7.05 -22.97 28.41
CA LEU A 308 8.00 -22.85 27.29
C LEU A 308 9.30 -23.63 27.49
N ASN A 309 9.52 -24.25 28.65
CA ASN A 309 10.60 -25.21 28.92
C ASN A 309 11.98 -24.77 28.36
N ILE A 310 12.28 -23.47 28.46
CA ILE A 310 13.57 -22.93 28.04
C ILE A 310 14.55 -23.26 29.17
N PRO A 311 15.62 -24.05 28.90
CA PRO A 311 16.59 -24.40 29.93
C PRO A 311 17.22 -23.12 30.50
N ASP A 312 17.24 -23.02 31.83
CA ASP A 312 17.89 -21.92 32.55
C ASP A 312 19.40 -21.98 32.26
N PRO A 313 20.01 -20.97 31.62
CA PRO A 313 21.42 -21.01 31.23
C PRO A 313 22.37 -20.65 32.39
N ARG A 314 22.00 -21.00 33.62
CA ARG A 314 22.86 -20.83 34.81
C ARG A 314 23.81 -21.99 34.99
#